data_AF-A0A7R9D1I0-F1
#
_entry.id   AF-A0A7R9D1I0-F1
#
_cell.length_a   1.000
_cell.length_b   1.000
_cell.length_c   1.000
_cell.angle_alpha   90.00
_cell.angle_beta   90.00
_cell.angle_gamma   90.00
#
_symmetry.space_group_name_H-M   'P 1'
#
loop_
_entity.id
_entity.type
_entity.pdbx_description
1 polymer ?
#
loop_
_entity_poly.entity_id
_entity_poly.type
_entity_poly.pdbx_seq_one_letter_code
_entity_poly.pdbx_strand_id
1 'polypeptide(L)'
;VIEHYSQFPLDQRIYIAALLIPLILLSWVPNLKYLAPVSMIANVFMGLGLGITVYYLVQELPDVSSRPQYAPIIGMPQFMSIVIFAMEAIGVVMPLENHMKTPRHFLGLCGVLNQGMSGVTLIYIMLGFLGYLKYGDKTLGSITLNLPPEEIAAQIVKVLIGLAVFCTYGLQFFVCLEIAWNAIKERFSNKLVIREYLLRTLLVTLTVALAVSVPTISPFIGLIGSLCFSTLGLIIPAFIEVITFWEEGFGTGYYRIWKNVLVIMFGVMALLFGSYTSILDIVALYKP
;
A
#
# COMPACT_ATOMS: atom_id res chain seq x y z
N VAL A 1 15.21 2.83 -16.31
CA VAL A 1 15.10 3.96 -17.26
C VAL A 1 16.35 4.82 -17.24
N ILE A 2 16.62 5.55 -16.16
CA ILE A 2 17.77 6.48 -16.11
C ILE A 2 19.08 5.73 -16.36
N GLU A 3 19.42 4.73 -15.54
CA GLU A 3 20.66 3.94 -15.70
C GLU A 3 20.82 3.33 -17.09
N HIS A 4 19.73 2.82 -17.67
CA HIS A 4 19.73 2.21 -19.00
C HIS A 4 20.14 3.21 -20.10
N TYR A 5 19.70 4.47 -20.00
CA TYR A 5 20.02 5.50 -21.00
C TYR A 5 21.24 6.37 -20.64
N SER A 6 21.53 6.56 -19.36
CA SER A 6 22.63 7.44 -18.91
C SER A 6 23.95 6.71 -18.70
N GLN A 7 23.96 5.36 -18.63
CA GLN A 7 25.16 4.52 -18.40
C GLN A 7 25.98 4.87 -17.14
N PHE A 8 25.46 5.75 -16.28
CA PHE A 8 26.03 6.09 -14.98
C PHE A 8 25.27 5.33 -13.89
N PRO A 9 25.88 4.30 -13.28
CA PRO A 9 25.27 3.61 -12.15
C PRO A 9 25.38 4.50 -10.91
N LEU A 10 24.30 5.20 -10.57
CA LEU A 10 24.17 5.86 -9.28
C LEU A 10 23.50 4.89 -8.30
N ASP A 11 23.85 5.00 -7.02
CA ASP A 11 23.15 4.25 -5.98
C ASP A 11 21.66 4.61 -5.99
N GLN A 12 20.79 3.59 -5.97
CA GLN A 12 19.33 3.74 -5.88
C GLN A 12 18.90 4.73 -4.78
N ARG A 13 19.64 4.75 -3.67
CA ARG A 13 19.39 5.67 -2.53
C ARG A 13 19.48 7.13 -2.92
N ILE A 14 20.34 7.50 -3.88
CA ILE A 14 20.48 8.87 -4.38
C ILE A 14 19.24 9.28 -5.16
N TYR A 15 18.70 8.40 -6.01
CA TYR A 15 17.45 8.67 -6.72
C TYR A 15 16.27 8.86 -5.76
N ILE A 16 16.19 8.04 -4.70
CA ILE A 16 15.17 8.18 -3.66
C ILE A 16 15.31 9.53 -2.93
N ALA A 17 16.54 9.91 -2.56
CA ALA A 17 16.81 11.18 -1.89
C ALA A 17 16.49 12.39 -2.79
N ALA A 18 16.75 12.30 -4.10
CA ALA A 18 16.42 13.35 -5.06
C ALA A 18 14.91 13.62 -5.17
N LEU A 19 14.07 12.60 -4.90
CA LEU A 19 12.60 12.75 -4.87
C LEU A 19 12.10 13.57 -3.66
N LEU A 20 12.95 13.86 -2.66
CA LEU A 20 12.56 14.66 -1.49
C LEU A 20 11.99 16.02 -1.89
N ILE A 21 12.68 16.75 -2.77
CA ILE A 21 12.28 18.09 -3.20
C ILE A 21 10.90 18.08 -3.89
N PRO A 22 10.66 17.26 -4.94
CA PRO A 22 9.35 17.23 -5.58
C PRO A 22 8.24 16.70 -4.66
N LEU A 23 8.54 15.78 -3.73
CA LEU A 23 7.56 15.32 -2.75
C LEU A 23 7.20 16.41 -1.72
N ILE A 24 8.15 17.24 -1.29
CA ILE A 24 7.86 18.40 -0.43
C ILE A 24 6.94 19.37 -1.15
N LEU A 25 7.24 19.70 -2.41
CA LEU A 25 6.40 20.59 -3.23
C LEU A 25 4.97 20.03 -3.39
N LEU A 26 4.85 18.72 -3.62
CA LEU A 26 3.55 18.05 -3.70
C LEU A 26 2.81 18.10 -2.34
N SER A 27 3.52 17.90 -1.23
CA SER A 27 2.95 17.94 0.11
C SER A 27 2.45 19.31 0.52
N TRP A 28 2.93 20.38 -0.11
CA TRP A 28 2.50 21.75 0.14
C TRP A 28 1.16 22.07 -0.50
N VAL A 29 0.63 21.20 -1.37
CA VAL A 29 -0.72 21.35 -1.92
C VAL A 29 -1.74 21.18 -0.78
N PRO A 30 -2.53 22.21 -0.42
CA PRO A 30 -3.30 22.19 0.82
C PRO A 30 -4.68 21.56 0.70
N ASN A 31 -5.18 21.28 -0.50
CA ASN A 31 -6.57 20.90 -0.70
C ASN A 31 -6.72 19.59 -1.49
N LEU A 32 -7.41 18.62 -0.89
CA LEU A 32 -7.76 17.33 -1.48
C LEU A 32 -8.46 17.48 -2.84
N LYS A 33 -9.28 18.53 -3.03
CA LYS A 33 -10.00 18.79 -4.29
C LYS A 33 -9.07 19.04 -5.47
N TYR A 34 -7.89 19.63 -5.24
CA TYR A 34 -6.89 19.81 -6.30
C TYR A 34 -6.10 18.54 -6.59
N LEU A 35 -5.95 17.67 -5.59
CA LEU A 35 -5.28 16.36 -5.73
C LEU A 35 -6.16 15.33 -6.46
N ALA A 36 -7.49 15.40 -6.33
CA ALA A 36 -8.42 14.47 -6.96
C ALA A 36 -8.28 14.35 -8.50
N PRO A 37 -8.28 15.43 -9.32
CA PRO A 37 -8.10 15.32 -10.77
C PRO A 37 -6.69 14.80 -11.14
N VAL A 38 -5.66 15.18 -10.40
CA VAL A 38 -4.29 14.67 -10.58
C VAL A 38 -4.25 13.15 -10.31
N SER A 39 -4.91 12.70 -9.25
CA SER A 39 -5.06 11.27 -8.94
C SER A 39 -5.86 10.52 -10.01
N MET A 40 -6.82 11.17 -10.68
CA MET A 40 -7.57 10.53 -11.76
C MET A 40 -6.68 10.29 -12.99
N ILE A 41 -5.83 11.27 -13.35
CA ILE A 41 -4.81 11.09 -14.39
C ILE A 41 -3.81 10.00 -13.97
N ALA A 42 -3.41 9.98 -12.70
CA ALA A 42 -2.54 8.93 -12.16
C ALA A 42 -3.16 7.54 -12.31
N ASN A 43 -4.46 7.39 -12.08
CA ASN A 43 -5.17 6.11 -12.29
C ASN A 43 -5.20 5.70 -13.77
N VAL A 44 -5.26 6.65 -14.71
CA VAL A 44 -5.12 6.34 -16.15
C VAL A 44 -3.71 5.83 -16.45
N PHE A 45 -2.66 6.47 -15.93
CA PHE A 45 -1.29 5.99 -16.08
C PHE A 45 -1.08 4.61 -15.45
N MET A 46 -1.66 4.38 -14.28
CA MET A 46 -1.67 3.07 -13.63
C MET A 46 -2.37 2.03 -14.51
N GLY A 47 -3.57 2.33 -15.03
CA GLY A 47 -4.31 1.43 -15.90
C GLY A 47 -3.56 1.08 -17.18
N LEU A 48 -2.94 2.07 -17.84
CA LEU A 48 -2.11 1.84 -19.03
C LEU A 48 -0.85 1.02 -18.70
N GLY A 49 -0.15 1.35 -17.61
CA GLY A 49 1.03 0.60 -17.16
C GLY A 49 0.71 -0.86 -16.82
N LEU A 50 -0.42 -1.10 -16.14
CA LEU A 50 -0.90 -2.45 -15.84
C LEU A 50 -1.35 -3.18 -17.12
N GLY A 51 -2.02 -2.50 -18.06
CA GLY A 51 -2.43 -3.10 -19.33
C GLY A 51 -1.24 -3.61 -20.15
N ILE A 52 -0.18 -2.80 -20.27
CA ILE A 52 1.07 -3.23 -20.93
C ILE A 52 1.76 -4.33 -20.13
N THR A 53 1.72 -4.27 -18.79
CA THR A 53 2.26 -5.36 -17.95
C THR A 53 1.54 -6.68 -18.23
N VAL A 54 0.21 -6.67 -18.28
CA VAL A 54 -0.59 -7.85 -18.62
C VAL A 54 -0.22 -8.38 -20.00
N TYR A 55 -0.02 -7.52 -20.99
CA TYR A 55 0.45 -7.93 -22.32
C TYR A 55 1.74 -8.75 -22.25
N TYR A 56 2.75 -8.32 -21.50
CA TYR A 56 3.98 -9.10 -21.31
C TYR A 56 3.76 -10.40 -20.52
N LEU A 57 2.83 -10.40 -19.58
CA LEU A 57 2.55 -11.58 -18.75
C LEU A 57 1.85 -12.69 -19.54
N VAL A 58 1.00 -12.35 -20.50
CA VAL A 58 0.24 -13.35 -21.28
C VAL A 58 0.98 -13.89 -22.50
N GLN A 59 2.09 -13.27 -22.88
CA GLN A 59 2.95 -13.79 -23.95
C GLN A 59 3.70 -15.02 -23.46
N GLU A 60 3.89 -16.02 -24.33
CA GLU A 60 4.72 -17.21 -24.09
C GLU A 60 4.53 -17.77 -22.66
N LEU A 61 3.27 -18.01 -22.29
CA LEU A 61 2.93 -18.58 -21.00
C LEU A 61 3.35 -20.05 -20.96
N PRO A 62 4.10 -20.49 -19.94
CA PRO A 62 4.35 -21.90 -19.74
C PRO A 62 3.06 -22.62 -19.33
N ASP A 63 3.01 -23.94 -19.52
CA ASP A 63 1.86 -24.73 -19.08
C ASP A 63 1.67 -24.64 -17.56
N VAL A 64 0.42 -24.62 -17.08
CA VAL A 64 0.10 -24.47 -15.65
C VAL A 64 0.67 -25.63 -14.84
N SER A 65 0.75 -26.82 -15.44
CA SER A 65 1.34 -28.00 -14.81
C SER A 65 2.86 -27.91 -14.61
N SER A 66 3.53 -26.98 -15.29
CA SER A 66 4.99 -26.81 -15.21
C SER A 66 5.46 -26.09 -13.93
N ARG A 67 4.53 -25.53 -13.14
CA ARG A 67 4.82 -24.80 -11.91
C ARG A 67 4.29 -25.55 -10.68
N PRO A 68 4.98 -25.47 -9.52
CA PRO A 68 4.43 -25.93 -8.26
C PRO A 68 3.07 -25.27 -7.99
N GLN A 69 2.05 -26.07 -7.74
CA GLN A 69 0.69 -25.57 -7.52
C GLN A 69 0.45 -25.13 -6.06
N TYR A 70 1.34 -25.54 -5.15
CA TYR A 70 1.25 -25.23 -3.73
C TYR A 70 2.57 -24.66 -3.22
N ALA A 71 2.46 -23.59 -2.45
CA ALA A 71 3.59 -23.03 -1.72
C ALA A 71 3.76 -23.74 -0.37
N PRO A 72 4.99 -23.80 0.17
CA PRO A 72 5.23 -24.27 1.53
C PRO A 72 4.46 -23.42 2.56
N ILE A 73 3.92 -24.07 3.60
CA ILE A 73 3.15 -23.41 4.67
C ILE A 73 3.96 -22.31 5.38
N ILE A 74 5.29 -22.45 5.42
CA ILE A 74 6.18 -21.49 6.09
C ILE A 74 6.15 -20.09 5.47
N GLY A 75 5.83 -19.97 4.17
CA GLY A 75 5.68 -18.66 3.49
C GLY A 75 4.29 -18.04 3.66
N MET A 76 3.33 -18.78 4.22
CA MET A 76 1.94 -18.35 4.35
C MET A 76 1.77 -17.10 5.24
N PRO A 77 2.48 -16.94 6.37
CA PRO A 77 2.39 -15.73 7.18
C PRO A 77 2.79 -14.47 6.42
N GLN A 78 3.91 -14.51 5.69
CA GLN A 78 4.39 -13.37 4.90
C GLN A 78 3.41 -13.03 3.77
N PHE A 79 2.89 -14.05 3.07
CA PHE A 79 1.84 -13.86 2.06
C PHE A 79 0.61 -13.17 2.66
N MET A 80 0.12 -13.67 3.81
CA MET A 80 -1.02 -13.08 4.50
C MET A 80 -0.76 -11.63 4.87
N SER A 81 0.41 -11.29 5.42
CA SER A 81 0.76 -9.91 5.74
C SER A 81 0.79 -8.99 4.51
N ILE A 82 1.28 -9.47 3.37
CA ILE A 82 1.29 -8.71 2.11
C ILE A 82 -0.14 -8.49 1.60
N VAL A 83 -0.99 -9.52 1.63
CA VAL A 83 -2.41 -9.40 1.22
C VAL A 83 -3.16 -8.42 2.12
N ILE A 84 -2.95 -8.54 3.43
CA ILE A 84 -3.52 -7.66 4.43
C ILE A 84 -3.09 -6.21 4.18
N PHE A 85 -1.80 -5.96 3.95
CA PHE A 85 -1.30 -4.64 3.58
C PHE A 85 -1.92 -4.13 2.26
N ALA A 86 -2.03 -4.98 1.26
CA ALA A 86 -2.56 -4.60 -0.05
C ALA A 86 -4.06 -4.25 -0.02
N MET A 87 -4.79 -4.73 0.99
CA MET A 87 -6.21 -4.43 1.23
C MET A 87 -6.43 -3.27 2.21
N GLU A 88 -5.37 -2.58 2.63
CA GLU A 88 -5.46 -1.44 3.55
C GLU A 88 -6.09 -0.22 2.87
N ALA A 89 -7.19 0.26 3.47
CA ALA A 89 -7.85 1.51 3.08
C ALA A 89 -8.39 2.28 4.31
N ILE A 90 -8.25 1.77 5.54
CA ILE A 90 -9.03 2.26 6.68
C ILE A 90 -8.74 3.73 7.01
N GLY A 91 -7.49 4.16 6.84
CA GLY A 91 -7.09 5.54 7.07
C GLY A 91 -7.77 6.54 6.13
N VAL A 92 -8.07 6.14 4.89
CA VAL A 92 -8.65 7.04 3.87
C VAL A 92 -10.16 6.94 3.77
N VAL A 93 -10.78 5.89 4.33
CA VAL A 93 -12.22 5.59 4.26
C VAL A 93 -13.06 6.75 4.81
N MET A 94 -12.82 7.21 6.05
CA MET A 94 -13.63 8.27 6.65
C MET A 94 -13.44 9.64 6.00
N PRO A 95 -12.20 10.14 5.74
CA PRO A 95 -12.02 11.40 5.03
C PRO A 95 -12.64 11.37 3.63
N LEU A 96 -12.53 10.25 2.92
CA LEU A 96 -13.14 10.08 1.60
C LEU A 96 -14.68 10.14 1.69
N GLU A 97 -15.28 9.40 2.62
CA GLU A 97 -16.73 9.43 2.87
C GLU A 97 -17.22 10.85 3.19
N ASN A 98 -16.51 11.58 4.06
CA ASN A 98 -16.83 12.96 4.44
C ASN A 98 -16.77 13.95 3.26
N HIS A 99 -16.01 13.63 2.22
CA HIS A 99 -15.87 14.46 1.02
C HIS A 99 -16.76 14.01 -0.15
N MET A 100 -17.55 12.94 -0.01
CA MET A 100 -18.48 12.49 -1.04
C MET A 100 -19.74 13.38 -1.11
N LYS A 101 -20.29 13.54 -2.33
CA LYS A 101 -21.60 14.19 -2.51
C LYS A 101 -22.73 13.44 -1.81
N THR A 102 -22.63 12.11 -1.74
CA THR A 102 -23.63 11.21 -1.17
C THR A 102 -22.98 10.18 -0.23
N PRO A 103 -22.57 10.60 0.99
CA PRO A 103 -21.81 9.74 1.93
C PRO A 103 -22.50 8.41 2.25
N ARG A 104 -23.84 8.41 2.36
CA ARG A 104 -24.63 7.20 2.63
C ARG A 104 -24.52 6.07 1.59
N HIS A 105 -24.02 6.37 0.39
CA HIS A 105 -23.80 5.36 -0.66
C HIS A 105 -22.36 4.78 -0.64
N PHE A 106 -21.52 5.22 0.30
CA PHE A 106 -20.16 4.73 0.44
C PHE A 106 -20.14 3.28 0.91
N LEU A 107 -20.95 2.98 1.94
CA LEU A 107 -21.16 1.65 2.51
C LEU A 107 -22.38 0.93 1.88
N GLY A 108 -22.44 -0.39 2.02
CA GLY A 108 -23.52 -1.26 1.50
C GLY A 108 -23.01 -2.34 0.53
N LEU A 109 -23.83 -3.35 0.20
CA LEU A 109 -23.44 -4.48 -0.65
C LEU A 109 -22.82 -4.05 -1.99
N CYS A 110 -23.47 -3.10 -2.66
CA CYS A 110 -22.97 -2.45 -3.88
C CYS A 110 -22.48 -1.01 -3.61
N GLY A 111 -22.07 -0.70 -2.38
CA GLY A 111 -21.49 0.60 -2.04
C GLY A 111 -20.17 0.84 -2.78
N VAL A 112 -19.79 2.11 -2.91
CA VAL A 112 -18.58 2.52 -3.63
C VAL A 112 -17.34 1.79 -3.11
N LEU A 113 -17.24 1.58 -1.79
CA LEU A 113 -16.13 0.85 -1.18
C LEU A 113 -16.07 -0.61 -1.66
N ASN A 114 -17.18 -1.34 -1.58
CA ASN A 114 -17.21 -2.76 -1.94
C ASN A 114 -16.96 -2.99 -3.43
N GLN A 115 -17.48 -2.11 -4.30
CA GLN A 115 -17.20 -2.17 -5.74
C GLN A 115 -15.72 -1.93 -6.04
N GLY A 116 -15.12 -0.92 -5.40
CA GLY A 116 -13.69 -0.62 -5.52
C GLY A 116 -12.82 -1.79 -5.05
N MET A 117 -13.08 -2.30 -3.84
CA MET A 117 -12.32 -3.41 -3.26
C MET A 117 -12.45 -4.70 -4.08
N SER A 118 -13.63 -4.99 -4.62
CA SER A 118 -13.84 -6.15 -5.50
C SER A 118 -13.01 -6.05 -6.78
N GLY A 119 -13.02 -4.88 -7.43
CA GLY A 119 -12.23 -4.64 -8.64
C GLY A 119 -10.72 -4.77 -8.40
N VAL A 120 -10.21 -4.17 -7.32
CA VAL A 120 -8.79 -4.27 -6.94
C VAL A 120 -8.40 -5.71 -6.63
N THR A 121 -9.25 -6.45 -5.89
CA THR A 121 -9.02 -7.86 -5.56
C THR A 121 -8.90 -8.72 -6.81
N LEU A 122 -9.78 -8.54 -7.80
CA LEU A 122 -9.72 -9.27 -9.07
C LEU A 122 -8.42 -8.99 -9.84
N ILE A 123 -8.00 -7.72 -9.90
CA ILE A 123 -6.74 -7.34 -10.56
C ILE A 123 -5.55 -7.97 -9.84
N TYR A 124 -5.53 -7.99 -8.51
CA TYR A 124 -4.46 -8.61 -7.74
C TYR A 124 -4.38 -10.13 -7.94
N ILE A 125 -5.53 -10.82 -7.93
CA ILE A 125 -5.56 -12.27 -8.20
C ILE A 125 -5.03 -12.54 -9.61
N MET A 126 -5.51 -11.80 -10.61
CA MET A 126 -5.09 -11.96 -12.00
C MET A 126 -3.59 -11.72 -12.18
N LEU A 127 -3.06 -10.60 -11.69
CA LEU A 127 -1.64 -10.27 -11.83
C LEU A 127 -0.74 -11.18 -11.00
N GLY A 128 -1.17 -11.54 -9.79
CA GLY A 128 -0.43 -12.48 -8.94
C GLY A 128 -0.32 -13.85 -9.59
N PHE A 129 -1.43 -14.36 -10.13
CA PHE A 129 -1.45 -15.64 -10.85
C PHE A 129 -0.58 -15.60 -12.12
N LEU A 130 -0.81 -14.64 -13.01
CA LEU A 130 -0.07 -14.53 -14.27
C LEU A 130 1.42 -14.25 -14.05
N GLY A 131 1.75 -13.41 -13.07
CA GLY A 131 3.12 -13.11 -12.66
C GLY A 131 3.86 -14.36 -12.21
N TYR A 132 3.25 -15.14 -11.31
CA TYR A 132 3.82 -16.40 -10.84
C TYR A 132 3.93 -17.44 -11.95
N LEU A 133 2.91 -17.59 -12.80
CA LEU A 133 2.94 -18.54 -13.90
C LEU A 133 4.11 -18.25 -14.86
N LYS A 134 4.25 -16.97 -15.26
CA LYS A 134 5.30 -16.53 -16.18
C LYS A 134 6.70 -16.67 -15.58
N TYR A 135 6.96 -16.09 -14.40
CA TYR A 135 8.31 -15.96 -13.85
C TYR A 135 8.69 -17.02 -12.80
N GLY A 136 7.72 -17.72 -12.21
CA GLY A 136 7.95 -18.72 -11.15
C GLY A 136 8.75 -18.13 -9.99
N ASP A 137 9.76 -18.86 -9.53
CA ASP A 137 10.63 -18.47 -8.41
C ASP A 137 11.53 -17.26 -8.72
N LYS A 138 11.61 -16.82 -9.99
CA LYS A 138 12.35 -15.61 -10.40
C LYS A 138 11.51 -14.33 -10.25
N THR A 139 10.29 -14.43 -9.73
CA THR A 139 9.43 -13.27 -9.48
C THR A 139 10.09 -12.35 -8.45
N LEU A 140 10.23 -11.08 -8.80
CA LEU A 140 10.82 -10.06 -7.91
C LEU A 140 9.72 -9.37 -7.10
N GLY A 141 10.13 -8.58 -6.11
CA GLY A 141 9.22 -7.86 -5.21
C GLY A 141 8.27 -6.87 -5.89
N SER A 142 8.56 -6.49 -7.13
CA SER A 142 7.66 -5.73 -8.01
C SER A 142 7.71 -6.33 -9.40
N ILE A 143 6.55 -6.57 -10.01
CA ILE A 143 6.45 -7.17 -11.34
C ILE A 143 7.10 -6.30 -12.44
N THR A 144 7.17 -4.98 -12.21
CA THR A 144 7.82 -4.05 -13.14
C THR A 144 9.32 -4.30 -13.26
N LEU A 145 9.95 -4.91 -12.25
CA LEU A 145 11.36 -5.27 -12.27
C LEU A 145 11.62 -6.52 -13.12
N ASN A 146 10.61 -7.38 -13.30
CA ASN A 146 10.70 -8.56 -14.15
C ASN A 146 10.56 -8.26 -15.64
N LEU A 147 10.04 -7.09 -16.02
CA LEU A 147 9.86 -6.71 -17.42
C LEU A 147 11.21 -6.48 -18.14
N PRO A 148 11.32 -6.85 -19.43
CA PRO A 148 12.57 -6.78 -20.19
C PRO A 148 13.06 -5.33 -20.27
N PRO A 149 14.26 -5.00 -19.73
CA PRO A 149 14.71 -3.62 -19.66
C PRO A 149 15.09 -3.03 -21.02
N GLU A 150 15.43 -3.85 -22.01
CA GLU A 150 15.81 -3.37 -23.34
C GLU A 150 14.61 -2.84 -24.15
N GLU A 151 13.39 -3.23 -23.78
CA GLU A 151 12.19 -2.86 -24.53
C GLU A 151 11.63 -1.51 -24.09
N ILE A 152 11.33 -0.66 -25.08
CA ILE A 152 10.77 0.68 -24.86
C ILE A 152 9.43 0.59 -24.11
N ALA A 153 8.57 -0.36 -24.45
CA ALA A 153 7.27 -0.52 -23.78
C ALA A 153 7.42 -0.87 -22.29
N ALA A 154 8.39 -1.71 -21.92
CA ALA A 154 8.71 -1.99 -20.52
C ALA A 154 9.26 -0.77 -19.78
N GLN A 155 10.07 0.07 -20.43
CA GLN A 155 10.53 1.34 -19.85
C GLN A 155 9.36 2.32 -19.65
N ILE A 156 8.44 2.41 -20.62
CA ILE A 156 7.22 3.20 -20.51
C ILE A 156 6.40 2.76 -19.29
N VAL A 157 6.24 1.46 -19.05
CA VAL A 157 5.55 0.95 -17.86
C VAL A 157 6.18 1.47 -16.56
N LYS A 158 7.51 1.40 -16.44
CA LYS A 158 8.24 1.89 -15.26
C LYS A 158 7.99 3.39 -15.04
N VAL A 159 7.97 4.19 -16.10
CA VAL A 159 7.67 5.63 -16.02
C VAL A 159 6.21 5.89 -15.65
N LEU A 160 5.26 5.24 -16.33
CA LEU A 160 3.82 5.43 -16.09
C LEU A 160 3.42 5.06 -14.66
N ILE A 161 3.86 3.90 -14.18
CA ILE A 161 3.57 3.45 -12.81
C ILE A 161 4.31 4.34 -11.80
N GLY A 162 5.56 4.71 -12.06
CA GLY A 162 6.30 5.64 -11.19
C GLY A 162 5.61 6.99 -11.05
N LEU A 163 5.16 7.58 -12.16
CA LEU A 163 4.38 8.82 -12.16
C LEU A 163 3.02 8.65 -11.47
N ALA A 164 2.34 7.52 -11.68
CA ALA A 164 1.07 7.24 -11.02
C ALA A 164 1.23 7.19 -9.49
N VAL A 165 2.24 6.47 -8.99
CA VAL A 165 2.56 6.38 -7.56
C VAL A 165 2.97 7.74 -7.00
N PHE A 166 3.79 8.51 -7.73
CA PHE A 166 4.17 9.86 -7.32
C PHE A 166 2.96 10.79 -7.19
N CYS A 167 2.07 10.79 -8.18
CA CYS A 167 0.88 11.63 -8.17
C CYS A 167 -0.15 11.22 -7.09
N THR A 168 -0.23 9.94 -6.74
CA THR A 168 -1.14 9.43 -5.70
C THR A 168 -0.60 9.63 -4.28
N TYR A 169 0.72 9.84 -4.12
CA TYR A 169 1.35 10.15 -2.83
C TYR A 169 0.66 11.33 -2.13
N GLY A 170 0.34 12.40 -2.85
CA GLY A 170 -0.27 13.60 -2.27
C GLY A 170 -1.61 13.30 -1.57
N LEU A 171 -2.44 12.41 -2.16
CA LEU A 171 -3.73 12.02 -1.60
C LEU A 171 -3.57 11.21 -0.31
N GLN A 172 -2.65 10.23 -0.31
CA GLN A 172 -2.38 9.39 0.86
C GLN A 172 -1.73 10.20 1.99
N PHE A 173 -0.78 11.08 1.64
CA PHE A 173 -0.08 11.93 2.57
C PHE A 173 -1.00 12.98 3.23
N PHE A 174 -2.00 13.49 2.50
CA PHE A 174 -2.97 14.45 3.03
C PHE A 174 -3.66 13.92 4.30
N VAL A 175 -4.06 12.65 4.31
CA VAL A 175 -4.71 12.03 5.47
C VAL A 175 -3.77 11.96 6.67
N CYS A 176 -2.53 11.49 6.46
CA CYS A 176 -1.52 11.46 7.51
C CYS A 176 -1.26 12.85 8.09
N LEU A 177 -1.18 13.86 7.22
CA LEU A 177 -1.02 15.25 7.62
C LEU A 177 -2.20 15.76 8.44
N GLU A 178 -3.43 15.50 8.01
CA GLU A 178 -4.64 15.97 8.69
C GLU A 178 -4.72 15.39 10.11
N ILE A 179 -4.43 14.09 10.27
CA ILE A 179 -4.38 13.42 11.57
C ILE A 179 -3.29 14.05 12.46
N ALA A 180 -2.06 14.18 11.94
CA ALA A 180 -0.93 14.73 12.69
C ALA A 180 -1.16 16.20 13.07
N TRP A 181 -1.70 17.00 12.15
CA TRP A 181 -2.00 18.41 12.37
C TRP A 181 -3.10 18.59 13.41
N ASN A 182 -4.19 17.83 13.31
CA ASN A 182 -5.28 17.88 14.28
C ASN A 182 -4.84 17.52 15.70
N ALA A 183 -3.86 16.62 15.86
CA ALA A 183 -3.31 16.25 17.16
C ALA A 183 -2.47 17.35 17.83
N ILE A 184 -1.87 18.27 17.05
CA ILE A 184 -0.93 19.27 17.58
C ILE A 184 -1.42 20.72 17.46
N LYS A 185 -2.39 21.01 16.58
CA LYS A 185 -2.84 22.38 16.27
C LYS A 185 -3.27 23.17 17.50
N GLU A 186 -3.92 22.52 18.47
CA GLU A 186 -4.42 23.15 19.69
C GLU A 186 -3.30 23.59 20.65
N ARG A 187 -2.10 22.99 20.53
CA ARG A 187 -0.92 23.38 21.32
C ARG A 187 -0.27 24.66 20.82
N PHE A 188 -0.75 25.21 19.70
CA PHE A 188 -0.14 26.32 19.00
C PHE A 188 -1.11 27.48 18.82
N SER A 189 -0.83 28.61 19.46
CA SER A 189 -1.66 29.83 19.34
C SER A 189 -1.22 30.78 18.21
N ASN A 190 0.04 30.70 17.77
CA ASN A 190 0.63 31.64 16.80
C ASN A 190 1.24 30.94 15.57
N LYS A 191 1.18 31.60 14.41
CA LYS A 191 1.79 31.20 13.13
C LYS A 191 1.41 29.78 12.67
N LEU A 192 0.11 29.44 12.77
CA LEU A 192 -0.43 28.13 12.41
C LEU A 192 -0.04 27.69 11.00
N VAL A 193 -0.15 28.58 10.01
CA VAL A 193 0.19 28.27 8.60
C VAL A 193 1.65 27.83 8.44
N ILE A 194 2.61 28.59 9.01
CA ILE A 194 4.03 28.27 8.90
C ILE A 194 4.34 26.93 9.59
N ARG A 195 3.72 26.68 10.75
CA ARG A 195 3.90 25.43 11.50
C ARG A 195 3.32 24.23 10.74
N GLU A 196 2.22 24.42 10.04
CA GLU A 196 1.64 23.40 9.18
C GLU A 196 2.59 23.03 8.02
N TYR A 197 3.14 24.01 7.30
CA TYR A 197 4.14 23.76 6.25
C TYR A 197 5.44 23.14 6.77
N LEU A 198 5.85 23.49 8.00
CA LEU A 198 6.99 22.86 8.65
C LEU A 198 6.68 21.39 8.99
N LEU A 199 5.50 21.10 9.54
CA LEU A 199 5.05 19.73 9.80
C LEU A 199 5.00 18.90 8.51
N ARG A 200 4.43 19.45 7.44
CA ARG A 200 4.39 18.81 6.10
C ARG A 200 5.80 18.41 5.66
N THR A 201 6.73 19.36 5.67
CA THR A 201 8.12 19.14 5.26
C THR A 201 8.82 18.09 6.14
N LEU A 202 8.61 18.14 7.46
CA LEU A 202 9.20 17.20 8.40
C LEU A 202 8.69 15.77 8.18
N LEU A 203 7.38 15.60 7.99
CA LEU A 203 6.77 14.30 7.74
C LEU A 203 7.24 13.70 6.40
N VAL A 204 7.34 14.50 5.33
CA VAL A 204 7.91 14.03 4.05
C VAL A 204 9.39 13.66 4.19
N THR A 205 10.15 14.44 4.96
CA THR A 205 11.56 14.13 5.20
C THR A 205 11.72 12.80 5.93
N LEU A 206 10.85 12.52 6.91
CA LEU A 206 10.83 11.25 7.62
C LEU A 206 10.48 10.08 6.68
N THR A 207 9.48 10.23 5.81
CA THR A 207 9.11 9.14 4.87
C THR A 207 10.24 8.83 3.88
N VAL A 208 10.92 9.85 3.36
CA VAL A 208 12.07 9.64 2.45
C VAL A 208 13.27 9.06 3.20
N ALA A 209 13.55 9.50 4.43
CA ALA A 209 14.63 8.93 5.24
C ALA A 209 14.41 7.43 5.53
N LEU A 210 13.16 7.05 5.83
CA LEU A 210 12.79 5.64 5.96
C LEU A 210 12.96 4.89 4.64
N ALA A 211 12.53 5.46 3.50
CA ALA A 211 12.67 4.82 2.19
C ALA A 211 14.14 4.59 1.79
N VAL A 212 15.05 5.51 2.11
CA VAL A 212 16.50 5.36 1.88
C VAL A 212 17.11 4.27 2.78
N SER A 213 16.51 4.05 3.96
CA SER A 213 16.96 3.06 4.93
C SER A 213 16.47 1.65 4.63
N VAL A 214 15.47 1.48 3.76
CA VAL A 214 14.88 0.18 3.42
C VAL A 214 15.59 -0.42 2.20
N PRO A 215 16.01 -1.70 2.25
CA PRO A 215 16.82 -2.27 1.17
C PRO A 215 15.98 -2.87 0.05
N THR A 216 14.86 -3.51 0.39
CA THR A 216 13.92 -4.12 -0.55
C THR A 216 12.49 -3.89 -0.09
N ILE A 217 11.57 -3.74 -1.04
CA ILE A 217 10.19 -3.34 -0.76
C ILE A 217 9.35 -4.45 -0.12
N SER A 218 9.60 -5.73 -0.46
CA SER A 218 8.73 -6.84 -0.05
C SER A 218 8.79 -7.16 1.45
N PRO A 219 9.97 -7.32 2.08
CA PRO A 219 10.04 -7.54 3.52
C PRO A 219 9.49 -6.34 4.31
N PHE A 220 9.68 -5.12 3.79
CA PHE A 220 9.17 -3.90 4.42
C PHE A 220 7.64 -3.81 4.37
N ILE A 221 7.03 -4.14 3.22
CA ILE A 221 5.57 -4.22 3.09
C ILE A 221 5.00 -5.29 4.04
N GLY A 222 5.62 -6.48 4.10
CA GLY A 222 5.22 -7.53 5.04
C GLY A 222 5.29 -7.08 6.50
N LEU A 223 6.33 -6.32 6.87
CA LEU A 223 6.50 -5.76 8.21
C LEU A 223 5.43 -4.73 8.54
N ILE A 224 5.14 -3.78 7.64
CA ILE A 224 4.09 -2.77 7.87
C ILE A 224 2.71 -3.43 7.95
N GLY A 225 2.41 -4.38 7.07
CA GLY A 225 1.16 -5.14 7.10
C GLY A 225 0.98 -5.91 8.39
N SER A 226 2.03 -6.62 8.83
CA SER A 226 1.99 -7.38 10.07
C SER A 226 1.94 -6.50 11.32
N LEU A 227 2.68 -5.40 11.41
CA LEU A 227 2.67 -4.53 12.60
C LEU A 227 1.45 -3.59 12.63
N CYS A 228 1.36 -2.72 11.63
CA CYS A 228 0.44 -1.59 11.66
C CYS A 228 -0.99 -2.04 11.38
N PHE A 229 -1.22 -2.78 10.29
CA PHE A 229 -2.57 -3.12 9.88
C PHE A 229 -3.18 -4.21 10.76
N SER A 230 -2.44 -5.24 11.17
CA SER A 230 -3.01 -6.23 12.09
C SER A 230 -3.55 -5.57 13.38
N THR A 231 -2.85 -4.54 13.86
CA THR A 231 -3.23 -3.79 15.06
C THR A 231 -4.40 -2.84 14.77
N LEU A 232 -4.26 -1.95 13.80
CA LEU A 232 -5.22 -0.87 13.52
C LEU A 232 -6.41 -1.29 12.65
N GLY A 233 -6.22 -2.24 11.75
CA GLY A 233 -7.23 -2.72 10.80
C GLY A 233 -8.00 -3.95 11.25
N LEU A 234 -7.43 -4.80 12.12
CA LEU A 234 -8.10 -6.02 12.60
C LEU A 234 -8.39 -5.98 14.11
N ILE A 235 -7.36 -5.85 14.94
CA ILE A 235 -7.48 -6.00 16.40
C ILE A 235 -8.29 -4.85 17.02
N ILE A 236 -7.93 -3.60 16.73
CA ILE A 236 -8.60 -2.42 17.32
C ILE A 236 -10.07 -2.33 16.91
N PRO A 237 -10.46 -2.48 15.63
CA PRO A 237 -11.87 -2.46 15.24
C PRO A 237 -12.69 -3.57 15.92
N ALA A 238 -12.13 -4.76 16.08
CA ALA A 238 -12.80 -5.86 16.79
C ALA A 238 -13.03 -5.53 18.28
N PHE A 239 -12.06 -4.88 18.95
CA PHE A 239 -12.25 -4.39 20.31
C PHE A 239 -13.29 -3.26 20.39
N ILE A 240 -13.24 -2.30 19.47
CA ILE A 240 -14.20 -1.19 19.41
C ILE A 240 -15.61 -1.75 19.28
N GLU A 241 -15.86 -2.70 18.38
CA GLU A 241 -17.19 -3.29 18.21
C GLU A 241 -17.70 -3.97 19.49
N VAL A 242 -16.84 -4.70 20.22
CA VAL A 242 -17.22 -5.33 21.49
C VAL A 242 -17.60 -4.29 22.54
N ILE A 243 -16.84 -3.20 22.64
CA ILE A 243 -17.10 -2.13 23.62
C ILE A 243 -18.36 -1.35 23.24
N THR A 244 -18.52 -0.99 21.96
CA THR A 244 -19.66 -0.22 21.48
C THR A 244 -20.97 -0.96 21.66
N PHE A 245 -21.00 -2.27 21.40
CA PHE A 245 -22.23 -3.08 21.53
C PHE A 245 -22.34 -3.82 22.87
N TRP A 246 -21.60 -3.37 23.90
CA TRP A 246 -21.60 -4.01 25.22
C TRP A 246 -22.99 -4.00 25.86
N GLU A 247 -23.70 -2.87 25.78
CA GLU A 247 -25.02 -2.69 26.41
C GLU A 247 -26.19 -3.23 25.57
N GLU A 248 -26.08 -3.22 24.23
CA GLU A 248 -27.13 -3.72 23.33
C GLU A 248 -27.17 -5.26 23.24
N GLY A 249 -26.10 -5.93 23.69
CA GLY A 249 -25.94 -7.37 23.62
C GLY A 249 -25.33 -7.87 22.30
N PHE A 250 -24.80 -9.10 22.32
CA PHE A 250 -23.94 -9.64 21.26
C PHE A 250 -24.67 -10.43 20.17
N GLY A 251 -25.99 -10.27 20.06
CA GLY A 251 -26.84 -10.99 19.11
C GLY A 251 -27.11 -12.45 19.51
N THR A 252 -27.90 -13.15 18.69
CA THR A 252 -28.25 -14.56 18.91
C THR A 252 -26.99 -15.44 18.90
N GLY A 253 -26.82 -16.25 19.96
CA GLY A 253 -25.68 -17.17 20.08
C GLY A 253 -24.31 -16.49 20.22
N TYR A 254 -24.24 -15.22 20.63
CA TYR A 254 -22.98 -14.45 20.76
C TYR A 254 -22.14 -14.42 19.48
N TYR A 255 -22.77 -14.45 18.30
CA TYR A 255 -22.05 -14.50 17.02
C TYR A 255 -21.05 -13.36 16.85
N ARG A 256 -21.36 -12.17 17.38
CA ARG A 256 -20.46 -10.99 17.34
C ARG A 256 -19.16 -11.26 18.08
N ILE A 257 -19.22 -11.92 19.25
CA ILE A 257 -18.04 -12.29 20.03
C ILE A 257 -17.22 -13.32 19.27
N TRP A 258 -17.84 -14.40 18.78
CA TRP A 258 -17.11 -15.43 18.04
C TRP A 258 -16.41 -14.89 16.79
N LYS A 259 -17.09 -14.04 16.02
CA LYS A 259 -16.51 -13.32 14.88
C LYS A 259 -15.29 -12.50 15.32
N ASN A 260 -15.41 -11.72 16.40
CA ASN A 260 -14.33 -10.84 16.86
C ASN A 260 -13.15 -11.62 17.45
N VAL A 261 -13.40 -12.72 18.15
CA VAL A 261 -12.35 -13.63 18.62
C VAL A 261 -11.57 -14.22 17.43
N LEU A 262 -12.26 -14.63 16.36
CA LEU A 262 -11.59 -15.13 15.15
C LEU A 262 -10.76 -14.04 14.46
N VAL A 263 -11.29 -12.82 14.33
CA VAL A 263 -10.57 -11.68 13.74
C VAL A 263 -9.34 -11.30 14.57
N ILE A 264 -9.47 -11.24 15.90
CA ILE A 264 -8.35 -10.95 16.80
C ILE A 264 -7.30 -12.04 16.73
N MET A 265 -7.69 -13.31 16.76
CA MET A 265 -6.76 -14.44 16.62
C MET A 265 -5.98 -14.34 15.30
N PHE A 266 -6.68 -14.10 14.20
CA PHE A 266 -6.05 -13.91 12.89
C PHE A 266 -5.11 -12.71 12.87
N GLY A 267 -5.51 -11.58 13.46
CA GLY A 267 -4.68 -10.39 13.61
C GLY A 267 -3.41 -10.66 14.43
N VAL A 268 -3.53 -11.35 15.56
CA VAL A 268 -2.37 -11.72 16.40
C VAL A 268 -1.43 -12.68 15.68
N MET A 269 -1.96 -13.65 14.94
CA MET A 269 -1.13 -14.53 14.11
C MET A 269 -0.37 -13.76 13.03
N ALA A 270 -1.07 -12.88 12.31
CA ALA A 270 -0.46 -12.03 11.29
C ALA A 270 0.62 -11.10 11.88
N LEU A 271 0.37 -10.56 13.08
CA LEU A 271 1.32 -9.74 13.82
C LEU A 271 2.58 -10.54 14.19
N LEU A 272 2.43 -11.64 14.92
CA LEU A 272 3.57 -12.39 15.46
C LEU A 272 4.38 -13.05 14.34
N PHE A 273 3.73 -13.85 13.51
CA PHE A 273 4.43 -14.62 12.48
C PHE A 273 4.91 -13.72 11.35
N GLY A 274 4.07 -12.78 10.89
CA GLY A 274 4.45 -11.87 9.81
C GLY A 274 5.62 -10.97 10.19
N SER A 275 5.59 -10.36 11.38
CA SER A 275 6.70 -9.52 11.84
C SER A 275 7.97 -10.33 12.06
N TYR A 276 7.86 -11.53 12.65
CA TYR A 276 9.02 -12.42 12.82
C TYR A 276 9.68 -12.75 11.48
N THR A 277 8.91 -13.20 10.49
CA THR A 277 9.43 -13.56 9.16
C THR A 277 10.02 -12.34 8.44
N SER A 278 9.34 -11.19 8.47
CA SER A 278 9.83 -9.99 7.80
C SER A 278 11.10 -9.44 8.44
N ILE A 279 11.23 -9.49 9.77
CA ILE A 279 12.47 -9.09 10.45
C ILE A 279 13.62 -10.01 10.08
N LEU A 280 13.40 -11.34 10.07
CA LEU A 280 14.43 -12.29 9.65
C LEU A 280 14.91 -12.03 8.22
N ASP A 281 13.98 -11.79 7.29
CA ASP A 281 14.30 -11.45 5.90
C ASP A 281 15.12 -10.16 5.80
N ILE A 282 14.72 -9.11 6.53
CA ILE A 282 15.46 -7.83 6.56
C ILE A 282 16.87 -8.05 7.13
N VAL A 283 17.00 -8.75 8.24
CA VAL A 283 18.30 -9.03 8.87
C VAL A 283 19.19 -9.85 7.96
N ALA A 284 18.65 -10.86 7.29
CA ALA A 284 19.38 -11.67 6.32
C ALA A 284 19.90 -10.82 5.15
N LEU A 285 19.13 -9.82 4.72
CA LEU A 285 19.49 -8.94 3.61
C LEU A 285 20.57 -7.90 3.96
N TYR A 286 20.74 -7.58 5.25
CA TYR A 286 21.82 -6.73 5.75
C TYR A 286 23.02 -7.50 6.28
N LYS A 287 22.98 -8.83 6.30
CA LYS A 287 24.11 -9.64 6.73
C LYS A 287 25.20 -9.57 5.64
N PRO A 288 26.47 -9.26 6.01
CA PRO A 288 27.57 -9.15 5.07
C PRO A 288 27.95 -10.48 4.43
#